data_AF-A0A9P1C8L0-F1
#
_entry.id   AF-A0A9P1C8L0-F1
#
_cell.length_a   1.000
_cell.length_b   1.000
_cell.length_c   1.000
_cell.angle_alpha   90.00
_cell.angle_beta   90.00
_cell.angle_gamma   90.00
#
_symmetry.space_group_name_H-M   'P 1'
#
loop_
_entity.id
_entity.type
_entity.pdbx_description
1 polymer ?
#
loop_
_entity_poly.entity_id
_entity_poly.type
_entity_poly.pdbx_seq_one_letter_code
_entity_poly.pdbx_strand_id
1 'polypeptide(L)'
;MPALPTDTIEALDKVINDQHLPVLVKVSKLFKSIADHGLGYYQKIMPKDTLTHPANRGGSLLNSSDVWSKGLRMLQIGVQPAMLQSGAVCFELSNDKDKRERQIAANVALVEGRNKSLAPVNGQERFLTVATSHTAAFCKSVEQGCKPEPNAPAIDTKGDSGLLELCSRGWPYFVLKAEQVNEIEAASLMATFIGHNLSVNDALQRVQQADPICKGSLETIAYYVGYNDVMSTDKEQDGYSKILIRQLLHDSWKLYIASTSKENVKVSCYGRLCVRSILHFTGKEKMGKKPKGFENLDAIAKLFIEEMDKGKDNTLAAFSTAASNDDGLKVENLVGASPAQVALLQNEHMKIGQLYSNQKQHGNKVFKLISVTEAGWAMEHQPFFDPIEKVTVELPDLKGWKVHKGTEPQMRTDEQCSQWIAHHSPMLQEEMLKAAVQHKLLQLCSGNGVENGALTFTIGPSGVWSKKSFKKGQLKLFPAGTISKMKDASKHKAKAVVSSSGFQFAVNPFKSNTEFEDGKGVLDAFYWIKATEDLDAVNMVLKEHTEDNVTAPFLTSTKAW
;
A
#
# COMPACT_ATOMS: atom_id res chain seq x y z
N MET A 1 6.11 -6.57 7.11
CA MET A 1 4.96 -7.46 7.33
C MET A 1 5.41 -8.57 8.25
N PRO A 2 4.82 -8.72 9.45
CA PRO A 2 4.93 -9.97 10.18
C PRO A 2 4.34 -11.08 9.29
N ALA A 3 4.97 -12.25 9.27
CA ALA A 3 4.49 -13.38 8.49
C ALA A 3 3.12 -13.83 9.03
N LEU A 4 2.20 -14.19 8.14
CA LEU A 4 0.94 -14.82 8.55
C LEU A 4 1.26 -16.11 9.32
N PRO A 5 0.49 -16.44 10.37
CA PRO A 5 0.65 -17.71 11.08
C PRO A 5 0.62 -18.90 10.12
N THR A 6 1.52 -19.87 10.33
CA THR A 6 1.72 -21.01 9.41
C THR A 6 0.45 -21.85 9.23
N ASP A 7 -0.30 -22.07 10.32
CA ASP A 7 -1.60 -22.75 10.33
C ASP A 7 -2.63 -22.04 9.44
N THR A 8 -2.64 -20.70 9.46
CA THR A 8 -3.52 -19.89 8.62
C THR A 8 -3.14 -20.04 7.14
N ILE A 9 -1.83 -20.02 6.82
CA ILE A 9 -1.34 -20.23 5.45
C ILE A 9 -1.74 -21.61 4.94
N GLU A 10 -1.51 -22.66 5.74
CA GLU A 10 -1.86 -24.03 5.38
C GLU A 10 -3.37 -24.21 5.16
N ALA A 11 -4.20 -23.62 6.01
CA ALA A 11 -5.65 -23.67 5.87
C ALA A 11 -6.14 -22.98 4.59
N LEU A 12 -5.55 -21.83 4.23
CA LEU A 12 -5.88 -21.11 3.01
C LEU A 12 -5.38 -21.86 1.77
N ASP A 13 -4.14 -22.32 1.79
CA ASP A 13 -3.53 -23.07 0.68
C ASP A 13 -4.30 -24.37 0.39
N LYS A 14 -4.81 -25.04 1.43
CA LYS A 14 -5.68 -26.21 1.25
C LYS A 14 -6.93 -25.89 0.43
N VAL A 15 -7.59 -24.75 0.68
CA VAL A 15 -8.78 -24.35 -0.07
C VAL A 15 -8.43 -23.86 -1.48
N ILE A 16 -7.32 -23.13 -1.64
CA ILE A 16 -6.87 -22.62 -2.94
C ILE A 16 -6.52 -23.78 -3.88
N ASN A 17 -5.74 -24.75 -3.38
CA ASN A 17 -5.19 -25.85 -4.17
C ASN A 17 -6.17 -27.00 -4.41
N ASP A 18 -7.33 -27.04 -3.73
CA ASP A 18 -8.34 -28.09 -3.93
C ASP A 18 -9.00 -27.96 -5.31
N GLN A 19 -8.60 -28.78 -6.29
CA GLN A 19 -9.12 -28.70 -7.66
C GLN A 19 -10.58 -29.18 -7.81
N HIS A 20 -11.15 -29.83 -6.80
CA HIS A 20 -12.49 -30.40 -6.87
C HIS A 20 -13.59 -29.41 -6.44
N LEU A 21 -13.22 -28.27 -5.85
CA LEU A 21 -14.18 -27.26 -5.42
C LEU A 21 -14.54 -26.28 -6.55
N PRO A 22 -15.85 -26.06 -6.82
CA PRO A 22 -16.29 -24.98 -7.69
C PRO A 22 -15.81 -23.61 -7.19
N VAL A 23 -15.50 -22.69 -8.10
CA VAL A 23 -14.88 -21.38 -7.78
C VAL A 23 -15.65 -20.60 -6.71
N LEU A 24 -16.98 -20.51 -6.80
CA LEU A 24 -17.78 -19.79 -5.80
C LEU A 24 -17.76 -20.47 -4.43
N VAL A 25 -17.70 -21.81 -4.40
CA VAL A 25 -17.56 -22.58 -3.16
C VAL A 25 -16.17 -22.36 -2.56
N LYS A 26 -15.11 -22.28 -3.39
CA LYS A 26 -13.76 -21.91 -2.94
C LYS A 26 -13.74 -20.54 -2.30
N VAL A 27 -14.30 -19.53 -2.97
CA VAL A 27 -14.35 -18.15 -2.47
C VAL A 27 -15.09 -18.08 -1.14
N SER A 28 -16.25 -18.74 -1.02
CA SER A 28 -17.00 -18.82 0.24
C SER A 28 -16.19 -19.47 1.36
N LYS A 29 -15.51 -20.61 1.08
CA LYS A 29 -14.63 -21.27 2.05
C LYS A 29 -13.41 -20.42 2.41
N LEU A 30 -12.85 -19.66 1.48
CA LEU A 30 -11.74 -18.74 1.73
C LEU A 30 -12.19 -17.61 2.66
N PHE A 31 -13.31 -16.95 2.38
CA PHE A 31 -13.82 -15.89 3.25
C PHE A 31 -14.14 -16.40 4.65
N LYS A 32 -14.72 -17.61 4.74
CA LYS A 32 -14.91 -18.27 6.02
C LYS A 32 -13.59 -18.50 6.75
N SER A 33 -12.60 -19.12 6.09
CA SER A 33 -11.28 -19.37 6.70
C SER A 33 -10.59 -18.08 7.14
N ILE A 34 -10.60 -17.04 6.30
CA ILE A 34 -10.04 -15.73 6.63
C ILE A 34 -10.75 -15.11 7.84
N ALA A 35 -12.07 -15.23 7.93
CA ALA A 35 -12.85 -14.75 9.06
C ALA A 35 -12.57 -15.55 10.34
N ASP A 36 -12.50 -16.87 10.24
CA ASP A 36 -12.25 -17.78 11.37
C ASP A 36 -10.85 -17.52 11.98
N HIS A 37 -9.88 -17.08 11.19
CA HIS A 37 -8.55 -16.64 11.64
C HIS A 37 -8.48 -15.14 11.98
N GLY A 38 -9.63 -14.45 12.02
CA GLY A 38 -9.73 -13.04 12.41
C GLY A 38 -9.11 -12.05 11.44
N LEU A 39 -8.82 -12.44 10.21
CA LEU A 39 -8.21 -11.60 9.18
C LEU A 39 -9.26 -10.84 8.33
N GLY A 40 -10.55 -11.12 8.54
CA GLY A 40 -11.64 -10.42 7.89
C GLY A 40 -12.98 -10.58 8.60
N TYR A 41 -13.97 -9.80 8.20
CA TYR A 41 -15.31 -9.80 8.80
C TYR A 41 -16.36 -9.31 7.80
N TYR A 42 -17.64 -9.60 8.06
CA TYR A 42 -18.74 -9.06 7.26
C TYR A 42 -19.27 -7.76 7.88
N GLN A 43 -19.41 -6.71 7.07
CA GLN A 43 -19.99 -5.45 7.50
C GLN A 43 -20.83 -4.82 6.40
N LYS A 44 -21.93 -4.17 6.78
CA LYS A 44 -22.70 -3.35 5.86
C LYS A 44 -22.00 -2.00 5.67
N ILE A 45 -21.60 -1.68 4.44
CA ILE A 45 -20.79 -0.49 4.13
C ILE A 45 -21.55 0.42 3.17
N MET A 46 -21.50 1.73 3.46
CA MET A 46 -22.11 2.76 2.63
C MET A 46 -21.18 3.16 1.47
N PRO A 47 -21.71 3.48 0.28
CA PRO A 47 -20.90 3.93 -0.85
C PRO A 47 -19.97 5.10 -0.51
N LYS A 48 -20.45 6.08 0.27
CA LYS A 48 -19.67 7.24 0.71
C LYS A 48 -18.41 6.90 1.52
N ASP A 49 -18.39 5.74 2.18
CA ASP A 49 -17.27 5.29 3.02
C ASP A 49 -16.20 4.54 2.20
N THR A 50 -16.37 4.45 0.88
CA THR A 50 -15.53 3.63 0.01
C THR A 50 -14.70 4.43 -0.99
N LEU A 51 -13.52 3.88 -1.27
CA LEU A 51 -12.63 4.16 -2.39
C LEU A 51 -12.44 2.88 -3.21
N THR A 52 -11.74 2.96 -4.34
CA THR A 52 -11.32 1.78 -5.11
C THR A 52 -9.91 1.39 -4.71
N HIS A 53 -9.66 0.09 -4.51
CA HIS A 53 -8.31 -0.38 -4.22
C HIS A 53 -7.35 -0.09 -5.40
N PRO A 54 -6.13 0.44 -5.18
CA PRO A 54 -5.19 0.76 -6.27
C PRO A 54 -4.86 -0.41 -7.19
N ALA A 55 -4.81 -1.64 -6.67
CA ALA A 55 -4.57 -2.84 -7.47
C ALA A 55 -5.82 -3.39 -8.20
N ASN A 56 -6.98 -2.74 -8.08
CA ASN A 56 -8.19 -3.18 -8.77
C ASN A 56 -7.96 -3.18 -10.29
N ARG A 57 -8.53 -4.17 -10.99
CA ARG A 57 -8.34 -4.39 -12.44
C ARG A 57 -6.86 -4.32 -12.87
N GLY A 58 -5.97 -4.97 -12.11
CA GLY A 58 -4.54 -5.02 -12.43
C GLY A 58 -3.82 -3.68 -12.31
N GLY A 59 -4.33 -2.76 -11.48
CA GLY A 59 -3.72 -1.42 -11.28
C GLY A 59 -4.41 -0.28 -12.02
N SER A 60 -5.41 -0.59 -12.86
CA SER A 60 -6.10 0.41 -13.70
C SER A 60 -7.26 1.13 -13.00
N LEU A 61 -7.59 0.77 -11.75
CA LEU A 61 -8.68 1.35 -10.98
C LEU A 61 -10.03 1.26 -11.72
N LEU A 62 -10.71 2.38 -11.96
CA LEU A 62 -12.03 2.47 -12.61
C LEU A 62 -11.98 3.40 -13.83
N ASN A 63 -12.82 3.11 -14.81
CA ASN A 63 -13.12 4.01 -15.90
C ASN A 63 -14.48 4.68 -15.63
N SER A 64 -14.56 6.01 -15.71
CA SER A 64 -15.80 6.76 -15.45
C SER A 64 -16.94 6.35 -16.39
N SER A 65 -16.63 6.17 -17.68
CA SER A 65 -17.60 5.69 -18.68
C SER A 65 -18.15 4.31 -18.31
N ASP A 66 -17.30 3.39 -17.84
CA ASP A 66 -17.73 2.06 -17.40
C ASP A 66 -18.63 2.13 -16.15
N VAL A 67 -18.31 3.02 -15.20
CA VAL A 67 -19.08 3.23 -13.97
C VAL A 67 -20.50 3.69 -14.32
N TRP A 68 -20.62 4.72 -15.17
CA TRP A 68 -21.92 5.25 -15.59
C TRP A 68 -22.69 4.31 -16.51
N SER A 69 -22.04 3.70 -17.51
CA SER A 69 -22.67 2.73 -18.41
C SER A 69 -23.31 1.57 -17.63
N LYS A 70 -22.60 1.01 -16.65
CA LYS A 70 -23.12 -0.07 -15.80
C LYS A 70 -24.20 0.41 -14.85
N GLY A 71 -24.03 1.56 -14.21
CA GLY A 71 -25.02 2.13 -13.29
C GLY A 71 -26.35 2.48 -13.98
N LEU A 72 -26.29 3.08 -15.18
CA LEU A 72 -27.47 3.37 -15.99
C LEU A 72 -28.18 2.08 -16.44
N ARG A 73 -27.42 1.04 -16.80
CA ARG A 73 -27.99 -0.27 -17.12
C ARG A 73 -28.65 -0.91 -15.90
N MET A 74 -28.08 -0.76 -14.70
CA MET A 74 -28.72 -1.21 -13.46
C MET A 74 -30.06 -0.52 -13.23
N LEU A 75 -30.13 0.80 -13.45
CA LEU A 75 -31.39 1.56 -13.33
C LEU A 75 -32.42 1.18 -14.39
N GLN A 76 -32.00 0.94 -15.63
CA GLN A 76 -32.89 0.50 -16.70
C GLN A 76 -33.59 -0.82 -16.38
N ILE A 77 -32.90 -1.73 -15.69
CA ILE A 77 -33.43 -3.04 -15.27
C ILE A 77 -34.23 -2.93 -13.96
N GLY A 78 -33.94 -1.91 -13.15
CA GLY A 78 -34.36 -1.79 -11.76
C GLY A 78 -33.28 -2.34 -10.83
N VAL A 79 -32.86 -1.54 -9.86
CA VAL A 79 -31.77 -1.92 -8.95
C VAL A 79 -32.26 -2.96 -7.95
N GLN A 80 -31.54 -4.08 -7.86
CA GLN A 80 -31.85 -5.18 -6.94
C GLN A 80 -30.72 -5.36 -5.91
N PRO A 81 -30.82 -4.76 -4.70
CA PRO A 81 -29.79 -4.86 -3.66
C PRO A 81 -29.43 -6.31 -3.28
N ALA A 82 -30.38 -7.24 -3.38
CA ALA A 82 -30.18 -8.66 -3.11
C ALA A 82 -29.04 -9.28 -3.94
N MET A 83 -28.82 -8.79 -5.17
CA MET A 83 -27.78 -9.30 -6.06
C MET A 83 -26.35 -8.97 -5.62
N LEU A 84 -26.17 -8.05 -4.66
CA LEU A 84 -24.86 -7.64 -4.14
C LEU A 84 -24.46 -8.39 -2.86
N GLN A 85 -25.39 -9.14 -2.25
CA GLN A 85 -25.22 -9.70 -0.89
C GLN A 85 -24.14 -10.80 -0.78
N SER A 86 -23.73 -11.43 -1.88
CA SER A 86 -22.85 -12.62 -1.86
C SER A 86 -21.50 -12.45 -2.56
N GLY A 87 -21.14 -11.24 -2.99
CA GLY A 87 -19.93 -11.04 -3.81
C GLY A 87 -19.14 -9.74 -3.57
N ALA A 88 -19.56 -8.89 -2.64
CA ALA A 88 -18.87 -7.63 -2.37
C ALA A 88 -17.65 -7.84 -1.46
N VAL A 89 -16.50 -7.29 -1.87
CA VAL A 89 -15.21 -7.47 -1.16
C VAL A 89 -14.46 -6.15 -1.14
N CYS A 90 -13.96 -5.79 0.03
CA CYS A 90 -13.12 -4.62 0.22
C CYS A 90 -12.01 -4.88 1.25
N PHE A 91 -11.04 -3.98 1.27
CA PHE A 91 -10.00 -3.91 2.28
C PHE A 91 -10.25 -2.68 3.14
N GLU A 92 -9.85 -2.70 4.40
CA GLU A 92 -9.69 -1.45 5.14
C GLU A 92 -8.55 -0.62 4.52
N LEU A 93 -8.64 0.69 4.63
CA LEU A 93 -7.51 1.57 4.34
C LEU A 93 -6.34 1.23 5.27
N SER A 94 -5.12 1.31 4.74
CA SER A 94 -3.92 0.98 5.49
C SER A 94 -3.77 1.86 6.74
N ASN A 95 -3.27 1.26 7.83
CA ASN A 95 -2.79 1.98 9.01
C ASN A 95 -1.37 2.53 8.79
N ASP A 96 -0.57 1.88 7.93
CA ASP A 96 0.70 2.44 7.46
C ASP A 96 0.47 3.74 6.68
N LYS A 97 1.09 4.84 7.16
CA LYS A 97 0.89 6.19 6.65
C LYS A 97 1.24 6.32 5.16
N ASP A 98 2.39 5.80 4.75
CA ASP A 98 2.88 5.95 3.36
C ASP A 98 2.02 5.14 2.38
N LYS A 99 1.58 3.95 2.79
CA LYS A 99 0.64 3.13 2.00
C LYS A 99 -0.74 3.76 1.95
N ARG A 100 -1.24 4.32 3.06
CA ARG A 100 -2.52 5.03 3.12
C ARG A 100 -2.52 6.25 2.20
N GLU A 101 -1.47 7.08 2.27
CA GLU A 101 -1.32 8.25 1.41
C GLU A 101 -1.30 7.85 -0.07
N ARG A 102 -0.59 6.78 -0.44
CA ARG A 102 -0.62 6.24 -1.81
C ARG A 102 -2.00 5.73 -2.24
N GLN A 103 -2.73 5.05 -1.35
CA GLN A 103 -4.08 4.55 -1.62
C GLN A 103 -5.06 5.70 -1.87
N ILE A 104 -4.99 6.77 -1.08
CA ILE A 104 -5.80 7.97 -1.22
C ILE A 104 -5.40 8.74 -2.49
N ALA A 105 -4.11 8.99 -2.70
CA ALA A 105 -3.60 9.72 -3.86
C ALA A 105 -4.00 9.07 -5.19
N ALA A 106 -3.99 7.73 -5.27
CA ALA A 106 -4.45 7.01 -6.45
C ALA A 106 -5.94 7.28 -6.78
N ASN A 107 -6.79 7.42 -5.76
CA ASN A 107 -8.21 7.75 -5.96
C ASN A 107 -8.43 9.24 -6.21
N VAL A 108 -7.60 10.12 -5.66
CA VAL A 108 -7.61 11.55 -6.01
C VAL A 108 -7.28 11.72 -7.49
N ALA A 109 -6.18 11.12 -7.96
CA ALA A 109 -5.77 11.14 -9.37
C ALA A 109 -6.81 10.51 -10.32
N LEU A 110 -7.56 9.52 -9.84
CA LEU A 110 -8.66 8.91 -10.60
C LEU A 110 -9.80 9.88 -10.89
N VAL A 111 -10.06 10.82 -9.97
CA VAL A 111 -11.18 11.78 -10.06
C VAL A 111 -10.73 13.10 -10.69
N GLU A 112 -9.47 13.49 -10.51
CA GLU A 112 -8.88 14.67 -11.14
C GLU A 112 -9.05 14.64 -12.68
N GLY A 113 -9.43 15.78 -13.26
CA GLY A 113 -9.58 15.93 -14.71
C GLY A 113 -10.82 15.26 -15.32
N ARG A 114 -11.68 14.58 -14.54
CA ARG A 114 -12.85 13.85 -15.08
C ARG A 114 -14.17 14.63 -15.06
N ASN A 115 -14.13 15.95 -15.22
CA ASN A 115 -15.32 16.82 -15.34
C ASN A 115 -16.44 16.57 -14.30
N LYS A 116 -16.07 16.27 -13.04
CA LYS A 116 -17.01 15.92 -11.96
C LYS A 116 -17.90 14.70 -12.25
N SER A 117 -17.45 13.79 -13.10
CA SER A 117 -18.18 12.55 -13.40
C SER A 117 -18.04 11.49 -12.31
N LEU A 118 -17.01 11.54 -11.48
CA LEU A 118 -16.88 10.69 -10.30
C LEU A 118 -16.89 11.56 -9.03
N ALA A 119 -17.43 11.01 -7.95
CA ALA A 119 -17.44 11.66 -6.64
C ALA A 119 -16.02 11.96 -6.15
N PRO A 120 -15.72 13.19 -5.68
CA PRO A 120 -14.46 13.51 -5.03
C PRO A 120 -14.21 12.66 -3.77
N VAL A 121 -12.92 12.50 -3.47
CA VAL A 121 -12.45 11.96 -2.19
C VAL A 121 -12.73 12.99 -1.10
N ASN A 122 -13.40 12.60 -0.03
CA ASN A 122 -13.88 13.53 1.01
C ASN A 122 -13.28 13.27 2.41
N GLY A 123 -12.40 12.27 2.54
CA GLY A 123 -11.70 11.94 3.79
C GLY A 123 -12.54 11.13 4.77
N GLN A 124 -13.82 10.86 4.47
CA GLN A 124 -14.67 9.98 5.28
C GLN A 124 -14.45 8.51 4.93
N GLU A 125 -13.74 8.23 3.85
CA GLU A 125 -13.56 6.87 3.36
C GLU A 125 -12.69 6.03 4.30
N ARG A 126 -13.11 4.78 4.49
CA ARG A 126 -12.45 3.79 5.35
C ARG A 126 -12.09 2.50 4.61
N PHE A 127 -12.71 2.26 3.46
CA PHE A 127 -12.60 0.99 2.75
C PHE A 127 -12.18 1.15 1.28
N LEU A 128 -11.48 0.15 0.77
CA LEU A 128 -10.99 0.04 -0.60
C LEU A 128 -11.66 -1.16 -1.28
N THR A 129 -12.63 -0.87 -2.13
CA THR A 129 -13.41 -1.89 -2.85
C THR A 129 -12.60 -2.54 -3.97
N VAL A 130 -12.83 -3.83 -4.17
CA VAL A 130 -12.32 -4.60 -5.32
C VAL A 130 -13.50 -5.18 -6.10
N ALA A 131 -14.29 -6.03 -5.43
CA ALA A 131 -15.53 -6.53 -5.99
C ALA A 131 -16.68 -5.55 -5.69
N THR A 132 -17.59 -5.36 -6.66
CA THR A 132 -18.67 -4.33 -6.66
C THR A 132 -18.19 -2.87 -6.67
N SER A 133 -16.92 -2.63 -7.02
CA SER A 133 -16.30 -1.29 -7.05
C SER A 133 -16.99 -0.28 -7.99
N HIS A 134 -17.49 -0.72 -9.15
CA HIS A 134 -18.21 0.17 -10.08
C HIS A 134 -19.56 0.61 -9.51
N THR A 135 -20.28 -0.30 -8.86
CA THR A 135 -21.57 -0.02 -8.21
C THR A 135 -21.38 0.95 -7.05
N ALA A 136 -20.37 0.73 -6.20
CA ALA A 136 -20.01 1.66 -5.12
C ALA A 136 -19.67 3.06 -5.65
N ALA A 137 -18.81 3.14 -6.67
CA ALA A 137 -18.44 4.42 -7.28
C ALA A 137 -19.65 5.12 -7.94
N PHE A 138 -20.54 4.38 -8.59
CA PHE A 138 -21.77 4.92 -9.18
C PHE A 138 -22.70 5.49 -8.09
N CYS A 139 -23.04 4.69 -7.07
CA CYS A 139 -23.91 5.15 -5.98
C CYS A 139 -23.34 6.38 -5.27
N LYS A 140 -22.03 6.39 -4.97
CA LYS A 140 -21.34 7.54 -4.37
C LYS A 140 -21.39 8.78 -5.28
N SER A 141 -21.24 8.60 -6.58
CA SER A 141 -21.31 9.68 -7.57
C SER A 141 -22.72 10.26 -7.65
N VAL A 142 -23.75 9.42 -7.65
CA VAL A 142 -25.15 9.86 -7.61
C VAL A 142 -25.45 10.63 -6.32
N GLU A 143 -25.04 10.13 -5.16
CA GLU A 143 -25.24 10.82 -3.86
C GLU A 143 -24.60 12.22 -3.82
N GLN A 144 -23.49 12.42 -4.54
CA GLN A 144 -22.80 13.71 -4.61
C GLN A 144 -23.22 14.59 -5.80
N GLY A 145 -24.26 14.19 -6.53
CA GLY A 145 -24.79 14.95 -7.67
C GLY A 145 -23.86 14.99 -8.89
N CYS A 146 -22.93 14.04 -8.99
CA CYS A 146 -22.10 13.86 -10.19
C CYS A 146 -22.96 13.39 -11.37
N LYS A 147 -22.42 13.57 -12.58
CA LYS A 147 -23.11 13.28 -13.84
C LYS A 147 -22.16 12.61 -14.83
N PRO A 148 -22.64 11.74 -15.74
CA PRO A 148 -21.76 11.13 -16.75
C PRO A 148 -21.12 12.18 -17.65
N GLU A 149 -21.87 13.23 -17.97
CA GLU A 149 -21.45 14.37 -18.77
C GLU A 149 -22.08 15.66 -18.21
N PRO A 150 -21.50 16.85 -18.47
CA PRO A 150 -21.97 18.12 -17.89
C PRO A 150 -23.47 18.42 -18.12
N ASN A 151 -23.99 18.04 -19.29
CA ASN A 151 -25.36 18.32 -19.71
C ASN A 151 -26.35 17.21 -19.36
N ALA A 152 -25.90 16.09 -18.81
CA ALA A 152 -26.78 14.99 -18.44
C ALA A 152 -27.71 15.39 -17.27
N PRO A 153 -28.93 14.84 -17.20
CA PRO A 153 -29.78 15.01 -16.02
C PRO A 153 -29.12 14.36 -14.80
N ALA A 154 -29.32 14.96 -13.62
CA ALA A 154 -28.94 14.31 -12.38
C ALA A 154 -29.87 13.13 -12.12
N ILE A 155 -29.34 12.06 -11.54
CA ILE A 155 -30.12 10.90 -11.16
C ILE A 155 -30.75 11.17 -9.79
N ASP A 156 -32.08 11.07 -9.70
CA ASP A 156 -32.78 11.10 -8.42
C ASP A 156 -32.78 9.69 -7.81
N THR A 157 -32.17 9.54 -6.63
CA THR A 157 -32.12 8.27 -5.89
C THR A 157 -33.51 7.79 -5.50
N LYS A 158 -34.50 8.69 -5.36
CA LYS A 158 -35.88 8.32 -5.03
C LYS A 158 -36.65 7.71 -6.20
N GLY A 159 -36.13 7.84 -7.43
CA GLY A 159 -36.72 7.26 -8.63
C GLY A 159 -36.63 5.74 -8.71
N ASP A 160 -35.76 5.12 -7.91
CA ASP A 160 -35.61 3.66 -7.81
C ASP A 160 -35.40 3.27 -6.34
N SER A 161 -36.30 2.45 -5.78
CA SER A 161 -36.26 2.05 -4.38
C SER A 161 -35.00 1.25 -4.02
N GLY A 162 -34.46 0.49 -4.97
CA GLY A 162 -33.23 -0.26 -4.79
C GLY A 162 -32.01 0.65 -4.75
N LEU A 163 -31.95 1.65 -5.64
CA LEU A 163 -30.91 2.67 -5.61
C LEU A 163 -30.95 3.46 -4.29
N LEU A 164 -32.14 3.88 -3.85
CA LEU A 164 -32.33 4.53 -2.57
C LEU A 164 -31.82 3.66 -1.42
N GLU A 165 -32.10 2.35 -1.42
CA GLU A 165 -31.60 1.43 -0.41
C GLU A 165 -30.06 1.32 -0.43
N LEU A 166 -29.44 1.19 -1.61
CA LEU A 166 -27.98 1.12 -1.71
C LEU A 166 -27.29 2.39 -1.20
N CYS A 167 -27.82 3.56 -1.56
CA CYS A 167 -27.27 4.85 -1.14
C CYS A 167 -27.53 5.14 0.36
N SER A 168 -28.69 4.77 0.90
CA SER A 168 -29.07 5.13 2.28
C SER A 168 -28.68 4.08 3.33
N ARG A 169 -28.53 2.81 2.94
CA ARG A 169 -28.28 1.70 3.86
C ARG A 169 -27.04 0.88 3.52
N GLY A 170 -26.45 1.06 2.32
CA GLY A 170 -25.31 0.25 1.88
C GLY A 170 -25.66 -1.21 1.65
N TRP A 171 -24.65 -2.06 1.52
CA TRP A 171 -24.81 -3.51 1.41
C TRP A 171 -23.68 -4.26 2.12
N PRO A 172 -23.85 -5.56 2.42
CA PRO A 172 -22.82 -6.36 3.08
C PRO A 172 -21.58 -6.54 2.21
N TYR A 173 -20.42 -6.30 2.79
CA TYR A 173 -19.10 -6.59 2.24
C TYR A 173 -18.39 -7.62 3.11
N PHE A 174 -17.59 -8.48 2.48
CA PHE A 174 -16.48 -9.13 3.16
C PHE A 174 -15.30 -8.15 3.22
N VAL A 175 -14.92 -7.77 4.44
CA VAL A 175 -13.87 -6.79 4.73
C VAL A 175 -12.61 -7.53 5.15
N LEU A 176 -11.51 -7.30 4.42
CA LEU A 176 -10.17 -7.74 4.80
C LEU A 176 -9.52 -6.66 5.68
N LYS A 177 -9.04 -7.07 6.87
CA LYS A 177 -8.46 -6.14 7.85
C LYS A 177 -7.14 -5.55 7.37
N ALA A 178 -6.91 -4.27 7.65
CA ALA A 178 -5.68 -3.58 7.30
C ALA A 178 -4.61 -3.74 8.41
N GLU A 179 -3.95 -4.90 8.45
CA GLU A 179 -2.96 -5.25 9.49
C GLU A 179 -3.60 -5.31 10.89
N GLN A 180 -3.21 -6.29 11.71
CA GLN A 180 -3.94 -6.57 12.94
C GLN A 180 -3.75 -5.46 13.98
N VAL A 181 -4.84 -5.11 14.68
CA VAL A 181 -4.89 -4.10 15.74
C VAL A 181 -3.92 -4.47 16.85
N ASN A 182 -2.94 -3.61 17.11
CA ASN A 182 -2.00 -3.76 18.23
C ASN A 182 -2.56 -3.18 19.54
N GLU A 183 -1.83 -3.30 20.64
CA GLU A 183 -2.23 -2.84 21.99
C GLU A 183 -2.64 -1.36 22.03
N ILE A 184 -1.92 -0.50 21.31
CA ILE A 184 -2.14 0.95 21.30
C ILE A 184 -3.42 1.29 20.55
N GLU A 185 -3.65 0.61 19.42
CA GLU A 185 -4.82 0.79 18.59
C GLU A 185 -6.07 0.21 19.25
N ALA A 186 -5.95 -0.94 19.93
CA ALA A 186 -7.03 -1.51 20.74
C ALA A 186 -7.46 -0.55 21.86
N ALA A 187 -6.48 0.05 22.56
CA ALA A 187 -6.76 1.05 23.59
C ALA A 187 -7.45 2.30 23.02
N SER A 188 -7.00 2.80 21.87
CA SER A 188 -7.58 3.97 21.20
C SER A 188 -9.01 3.71 20.71
N LEU A 189 -9.28 2.52 20.17
CA LEU A 189 -10.61 2.10 19.73
C LEU A 189 -11.56 1.92 20.92
N MET A 190 -11.13 1.27 22.00
CA MET A 190 -11.93 1.16 23.22
C MET A 190 -12.26 2.54 23.80
N ALA A 191 -11.28 3.46 23.84
CA ALA A 191 -11.49 4.82 24.36
C ALA A 191 -12.49 5.59 23.51
N THR A 192 -12.44 5.40 22.19
CA THR A 192 -13.39 6.02 21.26
C THR A 192 -14.80 5.47 21.43
N PHE A 193 -14.96 4.16 21.63
CA PHE A 193 -16.27 3.55 21.88
C PHE A 193 -16.86 3.99 23.22
N ILE A 194 -16.05 4.04 24.28
CA ILE A 194 -16.45 4.56 25.59
C ILE A 194 -16.83 6.05 25.48
N GLY A 195 -16.06 6.85 24.74
CA GLY A 195 -16.40 8.25 24.44
C GLY A 195 -17.70 8.44 23.64
N HIS A 196 -18.23 7.38 23.03
CA HIS A 196 -19.54 7.34 22.38
C HIS A 196 -20.63 6.67 23.26
N ASN A 197 -20.45 6.70 24.59
CA ASN A 197 -21.36 6.16 25.61
C ASN A 197 -21.59 4.65 25.56
N LEU A 198 -20.62 3.87 25.08
CA LEU A 198 -20.65 2.42 25.28
C LEU A 198 -20.06 2.06 26.64
N SER A 199 -20.61 1.01 27.27
CA SER A 199 -19.98 0.43 28.45
C SER A 199 -18.61 -0.13 28.10
N VAL A 200 -17.72 -0.21 29.09
CA VAL A 200 -16.37 -0.79 28.94
C VAL A 200 -16.44 -2.22 28.43
N ASN A 201 -17.44 -2.99 28.87
CA ASN A 201 -17.67 -4.37 28.43
C ASN A 201 -18.15 -4.44 26.98
N ASP A 202 -19.02 -3.53 26.53
CA ASP A 202 -19.46 -3.47 25.12
C ASP A 202 -18.33 -2.99 24.20
N ALA A 203 -17.51 -2.04 24.67
CA ALA A 203 -16.32 -1.58 23.95
C ALA A 203 -15.26 -2.68 23.84
N LEU A 204 -15.02 -3.42 24.92
CA LEU A 204 -14.15 -4.60 24.93
C LEU A 204 -14.68 -5.67 23.97
N GLN A 205 -15.98 -5.99 24.02
CA GLN A 205 -16.59 -6.98 23.14
C GLN A 205 -16.48 -6.57 21.65
N ARG A 206 -16.66 -5.29 21.34
CA ARG A 206 -16.47 -4.78 19.96
C ARG A 206 -15.02 -4.81 19.50
N VAL A 207 -14.07 -4.52 20.38
CA VAL A 207 -12.64 -4.63 20.03
C VAL A 207 -12.20 -6.10 19.96
N GLN A 208 -12.77 -7.00 20.76
CA GLN A 208 -12.58 -8.45 20.64
C GLN A 208 -13.11 -9.00 19.31
N GLN A 209 -14.26 -8.51 18.83
CA GLN A 209 -14.78 -8.83 17.49
C GLN A 209 -13.82 -8.38 16.36
N ALA A 210 -12.97 -7.39 16.63
CA ALA A 210 -11.93 -6.94 15.72
C ALA A 210 -10.65 -7.80 15.77
N ASP A 211 -10.64 -8.92 16.49
CA ASP A 211 -9.55 -9.92 16.57
C ASP A 211 -8.13 -9.33 16.62
N PRO A 212 -7.81 -8.50 17.63
CA PRO A 212 -6.55 -7.78 17.70
C PRO A 212 -5.40 -8.75 18.07
N ILE A 213 -4.15 -8.41 17.74
CA ILE A 213 -2.97 -9.21 18.16
C ILE A 213 -2.91 -9.34 19.68
N CYS A 214 -3.32 -8.28 20.37
CA CYS A 214 -3.19 -8.13 21.81
C CYS A 214 -4.26 -8.87 22.64
N LYS A 215 -4.86 -9.98 22.15
CA LYS A 215 -5.98 -10.68 22.79
C LYS A 215 -5.74 -10.94 24.29
N GLY A 216 -4.54 -11.40 24.66
CA GLY A 216 -4.16 -11.69 26.05
C GLY A 216 -4.00 -10.45 26.96
N SER A 217 -3.98 -9.25 26.38
CA SER A 217 -3.90 -7.97 27.10
C SER A 217 -5.18 -7.15 27.02
N LEU A 218 -6.20 -7.59 26.29
CA LEU A 218 -7.42 -6.79 26.05
C LEU A 218 -8.21 -6.50 27.32
N GLU A 219 -8.31 -7.44 28.24
CA GLU A 219 -8.99 -7.22 29.52
C GLU A 219 -8.24 -6.18 30.37
N THR A 220 -6.91 -6.23 30.36
CA THR A 220 -6.05 -5.23 31.01
C THR A 220 -6.17 -3.85 30.36
N ILE A 221 -6.25 -3.82 29.02
CA ILE A 221 -6.46 -2.59 28.25
C ILE A 221 -7.85 -2.02 28.55
N ALA A 222 -8.90 -2.84 28.53
CA ALA A 222 -10.27 -2.44 28.86
C ALA A 222 -10.38 -1.94 30.30
N TYR A 223 -9.72 -2.61 31.26
CA TYR A 223 -9.64 -2.15 32.64
C TYR A 223 -9.02 -0.75 32.74
N TYR A 224 -7.95 -0.47 31.99
CA TYR A 224 -7.26 0.82 32.00
C TYR A 224 -8.05 1.93 31.30
N VAL A 225 -8.65 1.63 30.14
CA VAL A 225 -9.46 2.58 29.36
C VAL A 225 -10.80 2.86 30.06
N GLY A 226 -11.38 1.84 30.69
CA GLY A 226 -12.62 1.91 31.46
C GLY A 226 -12.46 2.49 32.87
N TYR A 227 -11.23 2.66 33.36
CA TYR A 227 -10.97 3.22 34.68
C TYR A 227 -11.34 4.71 34.83
N ASN A 228 -11.75 5.37 33.74
CA ASN A 228 -12.38 6.69 33.79
C ASN A 228 -13.87 6.63 34.19
N ASP A 229 -14.49 5.45 34.32
CA ASP A 229 -15.92 5.29 34.65
C ASP A 229 -16.19 4.50 35.96
N VAL A 230 -15.17 3.89 36.58
CA VAL A 230 -15.36 3.06 37.79
C VAL A 230 -14.61 3.65 39.00
N MET A 231 -15.15 4.74 39.52
CA MET A 231 -14.98 5.10 40.93
C MET A 231 -16.02 4.36 41.77
N SER A 232 -15.78 3.08 42.07
CA SER A 232 -16.28 2.49 43.32
C SER A 232 -15.69 1.09 43.54
N THR A 233 -15.17 0.90 44.74
CA THR A 233 -14.83 -0.36 45.46
C THR A 233 -13.38 -0.83 45.42
N ASP A 234 -12.80 -0.78 46.63
CA ASP A 234 -11.40 -0.91 47.01
C ASP A 234 -10.84 -2.34 46.95
N LYS A 235 -9.50 -2.43 46.95
CA LYS A 235 -8.74 -3.03 48.08
C LYS A 235 -7.26 -2.65 48.08
N GLU A 236 -6.81 -2.36 49.30
CA GLU A 236 -5.60 -1.65 49.71
C GLU A 236 -4.36 -2.55 49.83
N GLN A 237 -3.24 -2.13 49.24
CA GLN A 237 -1.86 -2.23 49.78
C GLN A 237 -0.81 -1.67 48.81
N ASP A 238 -1.17 -1.48 47.53
CA ASP A 238 -0.33 -0.89 46.48
C ASP A 238 -0.56 0.64 46.31
N GLY A 239 -1.22 1.25 47.30
CA GLY A 239 -1.86 2.56 47.20
C GLY A 239 -0.91 3.75 47.18
N TYR A 240 0.18 3.73 47.96
CA TYR A 240 1.05 4.91 48.10
C TYR A 240 1.82 5.26 46.82
N SER A 241 2.42 4.28 46.14
CA SER A 241 3.13 4.49 44.87
C SER A 241 2.17 4.83 43.71
N LYS A 242 0.95 4.27 43.73
CA LYS A 242 -0.12 4.60 42.76
C LYS A 242 -0.67 6.00 42.95
N ILE A 243 -0.83 6.45 44.19
CA ILE A 243 -1.26 7.83 44.52
C ILE A 243 -0.22 8.83 44.04
N LEU A 244 1.08 8.56 44.24
CA LEU A 244 2.17 9.44 43.79
C LEU A 244 2.24 9.59 42.26
N ILE A 245 2.08 8.50 41.51
CA ILE A 245 2.04 8.55 40.04
C ILE A 245 0.77 9.24 39.54
N ARG A 246 -0.36 8.93 40.16
CA ARG A 246 -1.64 9.58 39.84
C ARG A 246 -1.57 11.08 40.05
N GLN A 247 -0.99 11.52 41.16
CA GLN A 247 -0.78 12.93 41.47
C GLN A 247 0.15 13.59 40.45
N LEU A 248 1.28 12.93 40.11
CA LEU A 248 2.21 13.42 39.10
C LEU A 248 1.55 13.61 37.73
N LEU A 249 0.78 12.61 37.27
CA LEU A 249 0.10 12.66 35.97
C LEU A 249 -0.99 13.73 35.93
N HIS A 250 -1.73 13.89 37.02
CA HIS A 250 -2.77 14.90 37.16
C HIS A 250 -2.21 16.32 37.21
N ASP A 251 -1.17 16.56 38.01
CA ASP A 251 -0.54 17.87 38.12
C ASP A 251 0.19 18.26 36.83
N SER A 252 0.81 17.29 36.16
CA SER A 252 1.41 17.49 34.84
C SER A 252 0.37 17.73 33.74
N TRP A 253 -0.84 17.17 33.86
CA TRP A 253 -1.94 17.45 32.94
C TRP A 253 -2.52 18.86 33.13
N LYS A 254 -2.59 19.34 34.37
CA LYS A 254 -2.93 20.74 34.64
C LYS A 254 -1.91 21.69 34.00
N LEU A 255 -0.63 21.37 34.10
CA LEU A 255 0.44 22.12 33.42
C LEU A 255 0.34 22.01 31.89
N TYR A 256 -0.02 20.85 31.36
CA TYR A 256 -0.30 20.65 29.93
C TYR A 256 -1.41 21.59 29.43
N ILE A 257 -2.53 21.68 30.15
CA ILE A 257 -3.67 22.54 29.79
C ILE A 257 -3.31 24.01 29.94
N ALA A 258 -2.63 24.37 31.02
CA ALA A 258 -2.25 25.77 31.31
C ALA A 258 -1.09 26.28 30.43
N SER A 259 -0.36 25.38 29.75
CA SER A 259 0.79 25.74 28.94
C SER A 259 0.41 26.37 27.60
N THR A 260 1.09 27.47 27.27
CA THR A 260 0.99 28.16 25.97
C THR A 260 1.89 27.56 24.88
N SER A 261 2.62 26.47 25.17
CA SER A 261 3.48 25.80 24.20
C SER A 261 2.67 25.17 23.06
N LYS A 262 3.31 24.94 21.90
CA LYS A 262 2.64 24.34 20.72
C LYS A 262 2.06 22.96 21.04
N GLU A 263 0.88 22.63 20.51
CA GLU A 263 0.12 21.41 20.85
C GLU A 263 0.95 20.13 20.67
N ASN A 264 1.68 20.02 19.55
CA ASN A 264 2.55 18.88 19.26
C ASN A 264 3.68 18.72 20.30
N VAL A 265 4.19 19.82 20.85
CA VAL A 265 5.22 19.81 21.90
C VAL A 265 4.60 19.34 23.22
N LYS A 266 3.44 19.90 23.59
CA LYS A 266 2.70 19.53 24.81
C LYS A 266 2.37 18.04 24.81
N VAL A 267 1.82 17.52 23.71
CA VAL A 267 1.47 16.10 23.54
C VAL A 267 2.71 15.21 23.63
N SER A 268 3.80 15.63 23.00
CA SER A 268 5.05 14.87 22.99
C SER A 268 5.71 14.81 24.37
N CYS A 269 5.73 15.92 25.11
CA CYS A 269 6.28 16.00 26.46
C CYS A 269 5.43 15.19 27.45
N TYR A 270 4.10 15.32 27.40
CA TYR A 270 3.20 14.58 28.28
C TYR A 270 3.24 13.07 28.01
N GLY A 271 3.24 12.66 26.74
CA GLY A 271 3.42 11.25 26.38
C GLY A 271 4.74 10.65 26.90
N ARG A 272 5.84 11.41 26.84
CA ARG A 272 7.12 10.98 27.41
C ARG A 272 7.09 10.88 28.94
N LEU A 273 6.44 11.80 29.64
CA LEU A 273 6.22 11.70 31.09
C LEU A 273 5.50 10.40 31.43
N CYS A 274 4.36 10.12 30.78
CA CYS A 274 3.57 8.91 31.03
C CYS A 274 4.40 7.63 30.85
N VAL A 275 5.15 7.52 29.76
CA VAL A 275 6.00 6.36 29.49
C VAL A 275 7.09 6.21 30.55
N ARG A 276 7.75 7.31 30.95
CA ARG A 276 8.80 7.27 31.99
C ARG A 276 8.24 6.85 33.34
N SER A 277 7.09 7.39 33.75
CA SER A 277 6.43 7.04 35.02
C SER A 277 6.04 5.57 35.07
N ILE A 278 5.57 4.98 33.95
CA ILE A 278 5.21 3.56 33.86
C ILE A 278 6.45 2.67 33.88
N LEU A 279 7.51 3.03 33.14
CA LEU A 279 8.75 2.27 33.15
C LEU A 279 9.43 2.27 34.52
N HIS A 280 9.37 3.40 35.23
CA HIS A 280 9.85 3.53 36.61
C HIS A 280 9.02 2.67 37.57
N PHE A 281 7.69 2.77 37.49
CA PHE A 281 6.77 1.98 38.33
C PHE A 281 6.93 0.47 38.14
N THR A 282 7.13 0.03 36.90
CA THR A 282 7.25 -1.39 36.57
C THR A 282 8.67 -1.94 36.73
N GLY A 283 9.64 -1.11 37.12
CA GLY A 283 11.06 -1.48 37.22
C GLY A 283 11.70 -1.83 35.87
N LYS A 284 11.06 -1.49 34.75
CA LYS A 284 11.48 -1.83 33.37
C LYS A 284 12.25 -0.70 32.69
N GLU A 285 12.86 0.19 33.45
CA GLU A 285 13.50 1.41 32.93
C GLU A 285 14.62 1.15 31.91
N LYS A 286 15.29 -0.01 32.00
CA LYS A 286 16.30 -0.46 31.02
C LYS A 286 15.74 -0.62 29.59
N MET A 287 14.41 -0.77 29.46
CA MET A 287 13.70 -0.84 28.17
C MET A 287 13.33 0.54 27.60
N GLY A 288 13.58 1.61 28.35
CA GLY A 288 13.34 2.99 27.92
C GLY A 288 14.55 3.63 27.21
N LYS A 289 14.34 4.82 26.65
CA LYS A 289 15.40 5.58 25.95
C LYS A 289 16.61 5.96 26.82
N LYS A 290 16.51 5.88 28.16
CA LYS A 290 17.61 6.07 29.10
C LYS A 290 17.91 4.75 29.81
N PRO A 291 18.95 4.00 29.40
CA PRO A 291 19.24 2.66 29.95
C PRO A 291 19.57 2.64 31.45
N LYS A 292 20.00 3.77 32.01
CA LYS A 292 20.31 3.95 33.45
C LYS A 292 19.07 4.24 34.32
N GLY A 293 17.89 4.42 33.72
CA GLY A 293 16.64 4.69 34.44
C GLY A 293 16.53 6.08 35.08
N PHE A 294 15.53 6.25 35.95
CA PHE A 294 15.28 7.47 36.70
C PHE A 294 15.31 7.17 38.20
N GLU A 295 15.90 8.08 38.98
CA GLU A 295 16.11 7.86 40.41
C GLU A 295 14.80 7.82 41.20
N ASN A 296 13.84 8.67 40.83
CA ASN A 296 12.51 8.75 41.45
C ASN A 296 11.53 9.47 40.51
N LEU A 297 10.25 9.52 40.91
CA LEU A 297 9.19 10.21 40.18
C LEU A 297 9.42 11.73 40.09
N ASP A 298 10.09 12.35 41.07
CA ASP A 298 10.40 13.78 41.06
C ASP A 298 11.43 14.14 39.97
N ALA A 299 12.39 13.26 39.71
CA ALA A 299 13.32 13.42 38.59
C ALA A 299 12.60 13.38 37.23
N ILE A 300 11.57 12.53 37.11
CA ILE A 300 10.72 12.45 35.91
C ILE A 300 9.87 13.71 35.76
N ALA A 301 9.32 14.23 36.86
CA ALA A 301 8.56 15.49 36.89
C ALA A 301 9.40 16.70 36.47
N LYS A 302 10.62 16.83 37.01
CA LYS A 302 11.57 17.91 36.65
C LYS A 302 11.92 17.87 35.16
N LEU A 303 12.21 16.68 34.63
CA LEU A 303 12.47 16.49 33.20
C LEU A 303 11.27 16.88 32.32
N PHE A 304 10.04 16.61 32.76
CA PHE A 304 8.84 17.03 32.05
C PHE A 304 8.71 18.56 32.02
N ILE A 305 8.91 19.23 33.15
CA ILE A 305 8.87 20.69 33.23
C ILE A 305 9.97 21.31 32.35
N GLU A 306 11.21 20.80 32.43
CA GLU A 306 12.31 21.25 31.58
C GLU A 306 12.03 21.04 30.09
N GLU A 307 11.42 19.92 29.70
CA GLU A 307 11.05 19.65 28.30
C GLU A 307 9.87 20.51 27.83
N MET A 308 8.94 20.85 28.72
CA MET A 308 7.86 21.79 28.45
C MET A 308 8.38 23.22 28.26
N ASP A 309 9.42 23.61 29.01
CA ASP A 309 10.07 24.92 28.91
C ASP A 309 11.02 25.02 27.71
N LYS A 310 11.84 23.99 27.45
CA LYS A 310 12.68 23.86 26.23
C LYS A 310 11.83 23.75 24.96
N GLY A 311 10.60 23.31 25.10
CA GLY A 311 9.58 23.23 24.05
C GLY A 311 9.08 24.57 23.52
N LYS A 312 9.49 25.70 24.12
CA LYS A 312 9.26 27.03 23.55
C LYS A 312 10.15 27.33 22.34
N ASP A 313 11.33 26.68 22.23
CA ASP A 313 12.36 27.09 21.25
C ASP A 313 12.94 25.99 20.35
N ASN A 314 12.40 24.77 20.27
CA ASN A 314 12.99 23.78 19.35
C ASN A 314 11.99 22.83 18.70
N THR A 315 11.91 22.92 17.37
CA THR A 315 11.32 21.88 16.52
C THR A 315 12.46 21.07 15.88
N LEU A 316 12.41 19.75 16.08
CA LEU A 316 13.15 18.68 15.39
C LEU A 316 14.63 18.46 15.76
N ALA A 317 14.88 17.36 16.47
CA ALA A 317 16.09 16.57 16.26
C ALA A 317 15.79 15.08 16.48
N ALA A 318 15.91 14.29 15.41
CA ALA A 318 16.06 12.85 15.48
C ALA A 318 17.48 12.52 14.95
N PHE A 319 18.20 11.74 15.76
CA PHE A 319 19.42 10.97 15.45
C PHE A 319 20.67 11.70 14.96
N SER A 320 21.61 11.90 15.88
CA SER A 320 23.03 11.63 15.65
C SER A 320 23.74 11.32 16.97
N THR A 321 24.47 10.22 16.96
CA THR A 321 25.47 9.81 17.96
C THR A 321 26.69 10.73 17.93
N ALA A 322 27.12 11.27 19.07
CA ALA A 322 28.50 11.34 19.57
C ALA A 322 28.66 12.44 20.63
N ALA A 323 29.41 12.09 21.68
CA ALA A 323 30.17 12.92 22.60
C ALA A 323 29.52 14.21 23.18
N SER A 324 29.28 14.16 24.48
CA SER A 324 29.10 15.32 25.35
C SER A 324 30.30 16.28 25.24
N ASN A 325 30.05 17.47 24.72
CA ASN A 325 30.77 18.67 25.13
C ASN A 325 29.72 19.71 25.57
N ASP A 326 29.86 20.09 26.83
CA ASP A 326 29.21 21.20 27.50
C ASP A 326 29.60 22.51 26.78
N ASP A 327 28.62 23.28 26.31
CA ASP A 327 28.84 24.69 26.02
C ASP A 327 27.53 25.47 26.17
N GLY A 328 27.60 26.54 26.97
CA GLY A 328 26.45 27.26 27.51
C GLY A 328 25.62 28.03 26.47
N LEU A 329 24.35 28.26 26.81
CA LEU A 329 23.46 29.20 26.12
C LEU A 329 24.09 30.60 26.06
N LYS A 330 24.50 31.03 24.87
CA LYS A 330 24.82 32.43 24.58
C LYS A 330 23.52 33.22 24.43
N VAL A 331 23.19 34.02 25.46
CA VAL A 331 22.20 35.09 25.37
C VAL A 331 22.87 36.26 24.65
N GLU A 332 22.52 36.51 23.38
CA GLU A 332 23.00 37.70 22.64
C GLU A 332 22.03 38.88 22.80
N ASN A 333 22.60 40.05 23.10
CA ASN A 333 21.88 41.27 23.41
C ASN A 333 21.36 41.93 22.12
N LEU A 334 20.04 41.84 21.87
CA LEU A 334 19.36 42.39 20.67
C LEU A 334 19.41 43.92 20.55
N VAL A 335 19.93 44.63 21.56
CA VAL A 335 20.03 46.11 21.54
C VAL A 335 21.21 46.60 20.68
N GLY A 336 22.13 45.70 20.27
CA GLY A 336 23.26 46.02 19.38
C GLY A 336 23.36 45.15 18.11
N ALA A 337 22.34 44.34 17.80
CA ALA A 337 22.36 43.43 16.66
C ALA A 337 22.19 44.18 15.33
N SER A 338 23.04 43.87 14.36
CA SER A 338 22.93 44.44 13.00
C SER A 338 21.62 44.01 12.32
N PRO A 339 21.08 44.80 11.38
CA PRO A 339 19.87 44.44 10.63
C PRO A 339 19.94 43.04 9.97
N ALA A 340 21.13 42.62 9.56
CA ALA A 340 21.40 41.29 9.01
C ALA A 340 21.18 40.16 10.03
N GLN A 341 21.63 40.35 11.28
CA GLN A 341 21.44 39.38 12.36
C GLN A 341 19.97 39.26 12.76
N VAL A 342 19.25 40.39 12.82
CA VAL A 342 17.81 40.42 13.10
C VAL A 342 17.03 39.72 11.99
N ALA A 343 17.40 39.89 10.72
CA ALA A 343 16.74 39.24 9.60
C ALA A 343 16.95 37.71 9.54
N LEU A 344 18.14 37.23 9.92
CA LEU A 344 18.44 35.79 10.08
C LEU A 344 17.60 35.17 11.20
N LEU A 345 17.47 35.87 12.33
CA LEU A 345 16.62 35.45 13.46
C LEU A 345 15.12 35.42 13.09
N GLN A 346 14.66 36.38 12.28
CA GLN A 346 13.26 36.43 11.81
C GLN A 346 12.94 35.38 10.72
N ASN A 347 13.95 34.85 10.04
CA ASN A 347 13.81 33.86 8.98
C ASN A 347 14.64 32.60 9.27
N GLU A 348 14.35 31.91 10.38
CA GLU A 348 15.09 30.72 10.88
C GLU A 348 15.29 29.59 9.83
N HIS A 349 14.46 29.55 8.79
CA HIS A 349 14.56 28.58 7.69
C HIS A 349 15.67 28.89 6.67
N MET A 350 16.31 30.06 6.79
CA MET A 350 17.35 30.55 5.89
C MET A 350 18.74 30.36 6.53
N LYS A 351 19.60 29.52 5.92
CA LYS A 351 20.94 29.19 6.41
C LYS A 351 21.97 29.39 5.31
N ILE A 352 23.10 30.03 5.67
CA ILE A 352 24.20 30.24 4.74
C ILE A 352 24.71 28.87 4.26
N GLY A 353 24.95 28.76 2.94
CA GLY A 353 25.36 27.54 2.26
C GLY A 353 24.22 26.61 1.84
N GLN A 354 22.98 26.88 2.26
CA GLN A 354 21.81 26.06 1.91
C GLN A 354 21.19 26.48 0.56
N LEU A 355 20.51 25.54 -0.08
CA LEU A 355 19.86 25.73 -1.38
C LEU A 355 18.40 26.16 -1.23
N TYR A 356 18.00 27.11 -2.06
CA TYR A 356 16.68 27.72 -2.10
C TYR A 356 16.15 27.82 -3.52
N SER A 357 14.83 27.89 -3.63
CA SER A 357 14.14 28.06 -4.91
C SER A 357 12.98 29.03 -4.75
N ASN A 358 12.77 29.86 -5.75
CA ASN A 358 11.63 30.77 -5.85
C ASN A 358 11.05 30.69 -7.25
N GLN A 359 10.06 29.81 -7.41
CA GLN A 359 9.46 29.49 -8.70
C GLN A 359 8.71 30.67 -9.34
N LYS A 360 8.22 31.62 -8.53
CA LYS A 360 7.45 32.76 -9.03
C LYS A 360 8.32 33.81 -9.70
N GLN A 361 9.53 34.03 -9.18
CA GLN A 361 10.43 35.08 -9.68
C GLN A 361 11.58 34.52 -10.52
N HIS A 362 12.03 33.29 -10.26
CA HIS A 362 13.22 32.70 -10.89
C HIS A 362 12.99 31.29 -11.49
N GLY A 363 11.73 30.85 -11.60
CA GLY A 363 11.38 29.57 -12.23
C GLY A 363 12.01 28.37 -11.53
N ASN A 364 12.59 27.43 -12.30
CA ASN A 364 13.16 26.19 -11.77
C ASN A 364 14.62 26.31 -11.32
N LYS A 365 15.16 27.54 -11.24
CA LYS A 365 16.54 27.76 -10.79
C LYS A 365 16.68 27.46 -9.30
N VAL A 366 17.84 26.92 -8.94
CA VAL A 366 18.22 26.62 -7.55
C VAL A 366 19.37 27.54 -7.17
N PHE A 367 19.18 28.30 -6.11
CA PHE A 367 20.15 29.28 -5.63
C PHE A 367 20.73 28.84 -4.30
N LYS A 368 22.03 29.00 -4.14
CA LYS A 368 22.75 28.83 -2.89
C LYS A 368 22.87 30.17 -2.19
N LEU A 369 22.55 30.20 -0.91
CA LEU A 369 22.79 31.40 -0.12
C LEU A 369 24.27 31.51 0.26
N ILE A 370 24.91 32.64 -0.05
CA ILE A 370 26.34 32.85 0.17
C ILE A 370 26.61 33.77 1.36
N SER A 371 25.89 34.88 1.48
CA SER A 371 26.08 35.80 2.60
C SER A 371 24.83 36.65 2.86
N VAL A 372 24.78 37.24 4.07
CA VAL A 372 23.75 38.19 4.48
C VAL A 372 24.45 39.51 4.78
N THR A 373 24.01 40.58 4.13
CA THR A 373 24.54 41.94 4.28
C THR A 373 23.43 42.91 4.70
N GLU A 374 23.76 44.15 5.04
CA GLU A 374 22.77 45.17 5.40
C GLU A 374 21.82 45.53 4.25
N ALA A 375 22.23 45.30 3.00
CA ALA A 375 21.42 45.54 1.80
C ALA A 375 20.49 44.36 1.45
N GLY A 376 20.71 43.18 2.03
CA GLY A 376 19.98 41.96 1.68
C GLY A 376 20.86 40.71 1.60
N TRP A 377 20.30 39.65 1.04
CA TRP A 377 20.89 38.31 1.00
C TRP A 377 21.52 38.07 -0.37
N ALA A 378 22.80 37.74 -0.41
CA ALA A 378 23.51 37.39 -1.63
C ALA A 378 23.31 35.89 -1.93
N MET A 379 22.55 35.60 -2.97
CA MET A 379 22.30 34.25 -3.47
C MET A 379 22.99 34.04 -4.81
N GLU A 380 23.47 32.83 -5.08
CA GLU A 380 24.09 32.48 -6.36
C GLU A 380 23.46 31.23 -6.96
N HIS A 381 23.22 31.24 -8.27
CA HIS A 381 22.86 30.07 -9.05
C HIS A 381 24.02 29.77 -9.99
N GLN A 382 24.46 28.50 -10.03
CA GLN A 382 25.44 28.01 -10.99
C GLN A 382 24.72 27.18 -12.06
N PRO A 383 24.50 27.75 -13.26
CA PRO A 383 24.13 26.95 -14.42
C PRO A 383 25.30 26.05 -14.85
N PHE A 384 25.00 24.96 -15.55
CA PHE A 384 26.02 24.03 -16.02
C PHE A 384 26.92 24.58 -17.15
N PHE A 385 26.37 25.44 -18.00
CA PHE A 385 27.02 25.91 -19.21
C PHE A 385 27.14 27.44 -19.28
N ASP A 386 26.58 28.15 -18.30
CA ASP A 386 26.53 29.61 -18.25
C ASP A 386 27.25 30.13 -17.00
N PRO A 387 27.71 31.39 -17.00
CA PRO A 387 28.34 32.01 -15.83
C PRO A 387 27.41 32.10 -14.61
N ILE A 388 28.02 32.21 -13.42
CA ILE A 388 27.31 32.32 -12.14
C ILE A 388 26.36 33.52 -12.13
N GLU A 389 25.09 33.27 -11.83
CA GLU A 389 24.07 34.29 -11.64
C GLU A 389 24.00 34.66 -10.16
N LYS A 390 24.28 35.91 -9.82
CA LYS A 390 24.19 36.43 -8.45
C LYS A 390 22.96 37.32 -8.30
N VAL A 391 22.16 37.05 -7.27
CA VAL A 391 20.95 37.81 -6.95
C VAL A 391 21.07 38.32 -5.52
N THR A 392 20.83 39.61 -5.34
CA THR A 392 20.65 40.21 -4.01
C THR A 392 19.16 40.28 -3.71
N VAL A 393 18.72 39.56 -2.68
CA VAL A 393 17.32 39.52 -2.25
C VAL A 393 17.12 40.46 -1.07
N GLU A 394 16.22 41.42 -1.21
CA GLU A 394 15.87 42.33 -0.12
C GLU A 394 15.21 41.60 1.06
N LEU A 395 15.42 42.12 2.27
CA LEU A 395 14.95 41.50 3.51
C LEU A 395 13.43 41.18 3.55
N PRO A 396 12.52 41.99 2.98
CA PRO A 396 11.08 41.69 3.00
C PRO A 396 10.66 40.51 2.10
N ASP A 397 11.42 40.23 1.04
CA ASP A 397 11.04 39.29 -0.03
C ASP A 397 11.42 37.84 0.27
N LEU A 398 12.05 37.59 1.43
CA LEU A 398 12.53 36.28 1.86
C LEU A 398 11.41 35.25 2.05
N LYS A 399 10.18 35.68 2.36
CA LYS A 399 9.02 34.79 2.51
C LYS A 399 8.68 34.00 1.24
N GLY A 400 9.11 34.48 0.07
CA GLY A 400 8.91 33.82 -1.22
C GLY A 400 9.86 32.65 -1.49
N TRP A 401 10.97 32.56 -0.75
CA TRP A 401 12.04 31.61 -0.98
C TRP A 401 11.84 30.34 -0.15
N LYS A 402 11.85 29.18 -0.82
CA LYS A 402 11.64 27.87 -0.18
C LYS A 402 12.92 27.05 -0.21
N VAL A 403 13.23 26.37 0.90
CA VAL A 403 14.33 25.41 0.98
C VAL A 403 14.19 24.36 -0.12
N HIS A 404 15.23 24.21 -0.94
CA HIS A 404 15.33 23.14 -1.91
C HIS A 404 15.80 21.86 -1.20
N LYS A 405 15.03 20.78 -1.31
CA LYS A 405 15.31 19.48 -0.65
C LYS A 405 16.12 18.50 -1.50
N GLY A 406 16.37 18.84 -2.77
CA GLY A 406 17.18 18.03 -3.67
C GLY A 406 18.67 18.27 -3.47
N THR A 407 19.48 17.41 -4.09
CA THR A 407 20.93 17.63 -4.21
C THR A 407 21.21 18.73 -5.22
N GLU A 408 22.38 19.36 -5.08
CA GLU A 408 22.87 20.31 -6.09
C GLU A 408 22.85 19.66 -7.48
N PRO A 409 22.46 20.39 -8.53
CA PRO A 409 22.55 19.89 -9.89
C PRO A 409 23.98 19.42 -10.19
N GLN A 410 24.14 18.15 -10.61
CA GLN A 410 25.43 17.56 -10.95
C GLN A 410 25.49 17.22 -12.44
N MET A 411 26.59 17.60 -13.09
CA MET A 411 26.96 17.07 -14.39
C MET A 411 27.72 15.76 -14.16
N ARG A 412 27.37 14.72 -14.92
CA ARG A 412 28.08 13.43 -14.91
C ARG A 412 29.23 13.50 -15.90
N THR A 413 30.30 12.75 -15.64
CA THR A 413 31.43 12.69 -16.57
C THR A 413 31.06 11.85 -17.80
N ASP A 414 31.76 12.07 -18.91
CA ASP A 414 31.54 11.31 -20.15
C ASP A 414 31.79 9.80 -19.95
N GLU A 415 32.71 9.43 -19.06
CA GLU A 415 32.97 8.03 -18.70
C GLU A 415 31.78 7.41 -17.97
N GLN A 416 31.15 8.15 -17.04
CA GLN A 416 29.95 7.69 -16.32
C GLN A 416 28.76 7.55 -17.27
N CYS A 417 28.58 8.53 -18.17
CA CYS A 417 27.53 8.49 -19.18
C CYS A 417 27.71 7.30 -20.14
N SER A 418 28.95 7.04 -20.58
CA SER A 418 29.28 5.95 -21.51
C SER A 418 29.00 4.55 -20.93
N GLN A 419 29.10 4.40 -19.60
CA GLN A 419 28.77 3.14 -18.91
C GLN A 419 27.27 2.89 -18.79
N TRP A 420 26.46 3.95 -18.69
CA TRP A 420 25.03 3.85 -18.39
C TRP A 420 24.13 4.17 -19.58
N ILE A 421 24.71 4.48 -20.73
CA ILE A 421 23.98 4.67 -21.96
C ILE A 421 23.31 3.35 -22.39
N ALA A 422 22.08 3.45 -22.88
CA ALA A 422 21.21 2.29 -23.07
C ALA A 422 21.83 1.16 -23.91
N HIS A 423 22.61 1.49 -24.94
CA HIS A 423 23.20 0.51 -25.86
C HIS A 423 24.38 -0.29 -25.29
N HIS A 424 24.98 0.16 -24.19
CA HIS A 424 25.99 -0.60 -23.45
C HIS A 424 25.41 -1.27 -22.19
N SER A 425 24.10 -1.06 -21.92
CA SER A 425 23.47 -1.61 -20.74
C SER A 425 23.34 -3.13 -20.83
N PRO A 426 23.82 -3.88 -19.81
CA PRO A 426 23.56 -5.32 -19.69
C PRO A 426 22.06 -5.65 -19.71
N MET A 427 21.21 -4.73 -19.24
CA MET A 427 19.75 -4.90 -19.24
C MET A 427 19.20 -4.96 -20.67
N LEU A 428 19.72 -4.14 -21.58
CA LEU A 428 19.29 -4.15 -22.98
C LEU A 428 19.76 -5.44 -23.68
N GLN A 429 21.01 -5.83 -23.47
CA GLN A 429 21.56 -7.07 -24.04
C GLN A 429 20.75 -8.31 -23.59
N GLU A 430 20.34 -8.35 -22.33
CA GLU A 430 19.50 -9.42 -21.80
C GLU A 430 18.10 -9.45 -22.43
N GLU A 431 17.44 -8.30 -22.58
CA GLU A 431 16.13 -8.24 -23.25
C GLU A 431 16.23 -8.57 -24.74
N MET A 432 17.33 -8.20 -25.42
CA MET A 432 17.59 -8.63 -26.81
C MET A 432 17.71 -10.16 -26.92
N LEU A 433 18.45 -10.79 -26.00
CA LEU A 433 18.56 -12.26 -25.96
C LEU A 433 17.18 -12.90 -25.73
N LYS A 434 16.41 -12.41 -24.76
CA LYS A 434 15.06 -12.89 -24.47
C LYS A 434 14.13 -12.74 -25.69
N ALA A 435 14.19 -11.62 -26.41
CA ALA A 435 13.42 -11.42 -27.63
C ALA A 435 13.80 -12.43 -28.72
N ALA A 436 15.10 -12.71 -28.91
CA ALA A 436 15.58 -13.71 -29.87
C ALA A 436 15.10 -15.13 -29.51
N VAL A 437 15.20 -15.53 -28.24
CA VAL A 437 14.72 -16.83 -27.75
C VAL A 437 13.21 -16.97 -27.96
N GLN A 438 12.43 -15.93 -27.63
CA GLN A 438 10.98 -15.96 -27.82
C GLN A 438 10.61 -16.06 -29.31
N HIS A 439 11.30 -15.30 -30.16
CA HIS A 439 11.10 -15.38 -31.61
C HIS A 439 11.36 -16.79 -32.13
N LYS A 440 12.47 -17.42 -31.72
CA LYS A 440 12.80 -18.78 -32.15
C LYS A 440 11.80 -19.82 -31.66
N LEU A 441 11.33 -19.72 -30.41
CA LEU A 441 10.27 -20.60 -29.90
C LEU A 441 9.00 -20.52 -30.76
N LEU A 442 8.57 -19.31 -31.11
CA LEU A 442 7.38 -19.10 -31.94
C LEU A 442 7.58 -19.59 -33.37
N GLN A 443 8.80 -19.46 -33.93
CA GLN A 443 9.15 -20.07 -35.21
C GLN A 443 9.07 -21.59 -35.17
N LEU A 444 9.59 -22.23 -34.11
CA LEU A 444 9.50 -23.69 -33.93
C LEU A 444 8.05 -24.16 -33.85
N CYS A 445 7.21 -23.42 -33.12
CA CYS A 445 5.77 -23.70 -33.01
C CYS A 445 5.06 -23.56 -34.37
N SER A 446 5.30 -22.47 -35.10
CA SER A 446 4.68 -22.24 -36.40
C SER A 446 5.18 -23.21 -37.48
N GLY A 447 6.48 -23.52 -37.50
CA GLY A 447 7.09 -24.40 -38.49
C GLY A 447 6.76 -25.88 -38.29
N ASN A 448 6.41 -26.29 -37.06
CA ASN A 448 5.91 -27.62 -36.74
C ASN A 448 4.39 -27.61 -36.52
N GLY A 449 3.69 -26.62 -37.06
CA GLY A 449 2.24 -26.51 -36.98
C GLY A 449 1.56 -27.76 -37.53
N VAL A 450 0.52 -28.23 -36.84
CA VAL A 450 -0.23 -29.40 -37.28
C VAL A 450 -1.26 -28.97 -38.33
N GLU A 451 -1.35 -29.75 -39.41
CA GLU A 451 -2.30 -29.51 -40.50
C GLU A 451 -3.74 -29.32 -39.98
N ASN A 452 -4.46 -28.37 -40.59
CA ASN A 452 -5.85 -28.11 -40.23
C ASN A 452 -6.70 -29.38 -40.38
N GLY A 453 -7.55 -29.64 -39.38
CA GLY A 453 -8.40 -30.83 -39.35
C GLY A 453 -7.70 -32.11 -38.90
N ALA A 454 -6.38 -32.13 -38.68
CA ALA A 454 -5.68 -33.32 -38.17
C ALA A 454 -5.85 -33.53 -36.66
N LEU A 455 -6.07 -32.46 -35.90
CA LEU A 455 -6.42 -32.49 -34.48
C LEU A 455 -7.82 -31.92 -34.26
N THR A 456 -8.45 -32.35 -33.16
CA THR A 456 -9.71 -31.79 -32.69
C THR A 456 -9.67 -31.65 -31.18
N PHE A 457 -10.34 -30.63 -30.68
CA PHE A 457 -10.42 -30.33 -29.26
C PHE A 457 -11.85 -30.59 -28.79
N THR A 458 -12.01 -31.10 -27.57
CA THR A 458 -13.32 -31.32 -26.94
C THR A 458 -13.38 -30.58 -25.62
N ILE A 459 -14.57 -30.17 -25.19
CA ILE A 459 -14.85 -29.64 -23.85
C ILE A 459 -15.94 -30.52 -23.24
N GLY A 460 -15.81 -30.87 -21.96
CA GLY A 460 -16.76 -31.72 -21.25
C GLY A 460 -16.80 -33.18 -21.76
N PRO A 461 -15.69 -33.95 -21.76
CA PRO A 461 -14.41 -33.66 -21.11
C PRO A 461 -13.40 -32.90 -21.97
N SER A 462 -12.54 -32.09 -21.32
CA SER A 462 -11.47 -31.36 -22.00
C SER A 462 -10.36 -32.30 -22.48
N GLY A 463 -10.11 -32.30 -23.79
CA GLY A 463 -9.10 -33.16 -24.42
C GLY A 463 -8.72 -32.71 -25.82
N VAL A 464 -7.61 -33.27 -26.32
CA VAL A 464 -7.14 -33.14 -27.69
C VAL A 464 -7.04 -34.52 -28.31
N TRP A 465 -7.56 -34.66 -29.53
CA TRP A 465 -7.70 -35.94 -30.22
C TRP A 465 -7.17 -35.84 -31.64
N SER A 466 -6.57 -36.91 -32.14
CA SER A 466 -6.19 -37.01 -33.54
C SER A 466 -7.38 -37.44 -34.39
N LYS A 467 -7.65 -36.72 -35.48
CA LYS A 467 -8.61 -37.10 -36.52
C LYS A 467 -8.00 -37.96 -37.62
N LYS A 468 -6.67 -38.07 -37.65
CA LYS A 468 -5.90 -38.89 -38.59
C LYS A 468 -4.86 -39.71 -37.86
N SER A 469 -4.42 -40.79 -38.51
CA SER A 469 -3.34 -41.61 -37.99
C SER A 469 -1.98 -40.93 -38.13
N PHE A 470 -1.14 -41.06 -37.11
CA PHE A 470 0.22 -40.53 -37.07
C PHE A 470 1.22 -41.65 -36.83
N LYS A 471 2.34 -41.63 -37.56
CA LYS A 471 3.48 -42.50 -37.24
C LYS A 471 4.13 -42.06 -35.93
N LYS A 472 4.82 -42.99 -35.26
CA LYS A 472 5.65 -42.68 -34.09
C LYS A 472 6.64 -41.56 -34.43
N GLY A 473 6.68 -40.52 -33.61
CA GLY A 473 7.59 -39.37 -33.81
C GLY A 473 7.14 -38.33 -34.83
N GLN A 474 6.04 -38.56 -35.55
CA GLN A 474 5.58 -37.67 -36.62
C GLN A 474 4.91 -36.41 -36.07
N LEU A 475 4.12 -36.55 -35.01
CA LEU A 475 3.43 -35.43 -34.39
C LEU A 475 4.39 -34.76 -33.41
N LYS A 476 4.75 -33.50 -33.65
CA LYS A 476 5.57 -32.68 -32.76
C LYS A 476 4.77 -31.45 -32.35
N LEU A 477 4.56 -31.28 -31.04
CA LEU A 477 3.81 -30.17 -30.49
C LEU A 477 4.75 -29.33 -29.64
N PHE A 478 4.97 -28.07 -30.01
CA PHE A 478 5.78 -27.12 -29.25
C PHE A 478 4.88 -26.16 -28.46
N PRO A 479 5.27 -25.73 -27.26
CA PRO A 479 4.53 -24.75 -26.49
C PRO A 479 4.61 -23.36 -27.14
N ALA A 480 3.47 -22.69 -27.23
CA ALA A 480 3.34 -21.31 -27.68
C ALA A 480 3.09 -20.36 -26.50
N GLY A 481 3.90 -19.31 -26.40
CA GLY A 481 3.74 -18.35 -25.32
C GLY A 481 4.76 -17.23 -25.31
N THR A 482 4.66 -16.41 -24.27
CA THR A 482 5.69 -15.41 -23.91
C THR A 482 6.67 -16.02 -22.93
N ILE A 483 7.91 -15.51 -22.88
CA ILE A 483 8.92 -16.08 -21.99
C ILE A 483 9.31 -15.15 -20.85
N SER A 484 9.72 -15.72 -19.73
CA SER A 484 10.22 -14.97 -18.57
C SER A 484 11.45 -15.66 -18.00
N LYS A 485 12.54 -14.90 -17.79
CA LYS A 485 13.79 -15.45 -17.26
C LYS A 485 13.57 -15.99 -15.84
N MET A 486 14.10 -17.18 -15.59
CA MET A 486 14.00 -17.84 -14.29
C MET A 486 15.18 -17.45 -13.41
N LYS A 487 14.89 -17.07 -12.16
CA LYS A 487 15.92 -16.77 -11.14
C LYS A 487 16.43 -18.02 -10.43
N ASP A 488 15.58 -19.04 -10.32
CA ASP A 488 15.89 -20.31 -9.65
C ASP A 488 15.18 -21.45 -10.41
N ALA A 489 15.98 -22.33 -11.02
CA ALA A 489 15.49 -23.47 -11.81
C ALA A 489 14.71 -24.48 -10.97
N SER A 490 15.03 -24.59 -9.68
CA SER A 490 14.54 -25.65 -8.79
C SER A 490 13.15 -25.38 -8.21
N LYS A 491 12.64 -24.15 -8.30
CA LYS A 491 11.40 -23.70 -7.63
C LYS A 491 10.22 -23.43 -8.56
N HIS A 492 10.40 -23.52 -9.88
CA HIS A 492 9.37 -23.15 -10.83
C HIS A 492 8.52 -24.35 -11.29
N LYS A 493 7.20 -24.29 -11.06
CA LYS A 493 6.20 -25.24 -11.58
C LYS A 493 5.84 -24.99 -13.06
N ALA A 494 6.77 -24.46 -13.86
CA ALA A 494 6.49 -24.13 -15.25
C ALA A 494 6.29 -25.42 -16.06
N LYS A 495 5.18 -25.52 -16.82
CA LYS A 495 4.89 -26.69 -17.67
C LYS A 495 5.87 -26.82 -18.85
N ALA A 496 6.54 -25.74 -19.22
CA ALA A 496 7.55 -25.70 -20.26
C ALA A 496 8.65 -24.69 -19.93
N VAL A 497 9.91 -25.07 -20.17
CA VAL A 497 11.10 -24.25 -19.95
C VAL A 497 11.95 -24.30 -21.21
N VAL A 498 12.33 -23.15 -21.72
CA VAL A 498 13.26 -23.00 -22.85
C VAL A 498 14.60 -22.52 -22.32
N SER A 499 15.70 -23.05 -22.85
CA SER A 499 17.04 -22.62 -22.45
C SER A 499 17.86 -22.12 -23.63
N SER A 500 18.71 -21.13 -23.36
CA SER A 500 19.65 -20.57 -24.33
C SER A 500 20.81 -19.90 -23.61
N SER A 501 22.03 -20.15 -24.07
CA SER A 501 23.25 -19.47 -23.58
C SER A 501 23.42 -19.47 -22.05
N GLY A 502 23.09 -20.59 -21.40
CA GLY A 502 23.17 -20.75 -19.93
C GLY A 502 22.00 -20.14 -19.15
N PHE A 503 21.05 -19.50 -19.83
CA PHE A 503 19.81 -18.99 -19.22
C PHE A 503 18.64 -19.94 -19.44
N GLN A 504 17.73 -19.94 -18.46
CA GLN A 504 16.46 -20.65 -18.53
C GLN A 504 15.30 -19.65 -18.50
N PHE A 505 14.31 -19.90 -19.34
CA PHE A 505 13.13 -19.07 -19.50
C PHE A 505 11.87 -19.93 -19.36
N ALA A 506 11.02 -19.58 -18.41
CA ALA A 506 9.70 -20.18 -18.28
C ALA A 506 8.81 -19.71 -19.44
N VAL A 507 8.10 -20.64 -20.08
CA VAL A 507 7.11 -20.32 -21.10
C VAL A 507 5.75 -20.09 -20.44
N ASN A 508 5.28 -18.85 -20.51
CA ASN A 508 3.94 -18.45 -20.10
C ASN A 508 2.99 -18.64 -21.29
N PRO A 509 2.03 -19.58 -21.22
CA PRO A 509 1.12 -19.86 -22.33
C PRO A 509 0.34 -18.60 -22.74
N PHE A 510 0.01 -18.49 -24.02
CA PHE A 510 -1.02 -17.55 -24.43
C PHE A 510 -2.38 -17.90 -23.79
N LYS A 511 -3.31 -16.95 -23.78
CA LYS A 511 -4.67 -17.19 -23.29
C LYS A 511 -5.28 -18.35 -24.07
N SER A 512 -5.61 -19.45 -23.40
CA SER A 512 -6.20 -20.63 -24.05
C SER A 512 -7.67 -20.39 -24.35
N ASN A 513 -8.15 -20.86 -25.51
CA ASN A 513 -9.57 -20.85 -25.86
C ASN A 513 -10.28 -22.10 -25.29
N THR A 514 -10.46 -22.14 -23.98
CA THR A 514 -11.03 -23.30 -23.27
C THR A 514 -12.54 -23.44 -23.38
N GLU A 515 -13.22 -22.43 -23.92
CA GLU A 515 -14.69 -22.36 -24.04
C GLU A 515 -15.16 -22.35 -25.50
N PHE A 516 -14.22 -22.45 -26.46
CA PHE A 516 -14.46 -22.30 -27.90
C PHE A 516 -15.24 -21.00 -28.25
N GLU A 517 -14.91 -19.90 -27.57
CA GLU A 517 -15.44 -18.58 -27.90
C GLU A 517 -14.71 -17.98 -29.11
N ASP A 518 -15.46 -17.46 -30.08
CA ASP A 518 -14.87 -16.84 -31.27
C ASP A 518 -13.99 -15.64 -30.92
N GLY A 519 -12.81 -15.57 -31.55
CA GLY A 519 -11.87 -14.45 -31.41
C GLY A 519 -11.16 -14.36 -30.05
N LYS A 520 -11.30 -15.34 -29.16
CA LYS A 520 -10.69 -15.31 -27.82
C LYS A 520 -9.71 -16.46 -27.58
N GLY A 521 -8.42 -16.13 -27.59
CA GLY A 521 -7.36 -17.05 -27.19
C GLY A 521 -6.94 -18.03 -28.28
N VAL A 522 -6.07 -18.98 -27.92
CA VAL A 522 -5.45 -19.95 -28.84
C VAL A 522 -5.71 -21.39 -28.38
N LEU A 523 -5.78 -22.32 -29.34
CA LEU A 523 -5.84 -23.76 -29.09
C LEU A 523 -4.44 -24.36 -29.28
N ASP A 524 -3.62 -24.32 -28.24
CA ASP A 524 -2.29 -24.92 -28.23
C ASP A 524 -2.35 -26.34 -27.66
N ALA A 525 -2.25 -27.34 -28.53
CA ALA A 525 -2.32 -28.76 -28.18
C ALA A 525 -1.29 -29.19 -27.13
N PHE A 526 -0.12 -28.52 -27.04
CA PHE A 526 0.91 -28.85 -26.05
C PHE A 526 0.35 -28.76 -24.62
N TYR A 527 -0.45 -27.74 -24.34
CA TYR A 527 -0.99 -27.48 -23.00
C TYR A 527 -2.28 -28.26 -22.68
N TRP A 528 -2.87 -28.93 -23.67
CA TRP A 528 -4.08 -29.76 -23.50
C TRP A 528 -3.77 -31.22 -23.17
N ILE A 529 -2.54 -31.66 -23.43
CA ILE A 529 -2.08 -33.02 -23.07
C ILE A 529 -1.81 -33.08 -21.56
N LYS A 530 -2.30 -34.14 -20.93
CA LYS A 530 -2.18 -34.39 -19.48
C LYS A 530 -1.09 -35.43 -19.21
N ALA A 531 -0.34 -35.24 -18.13
CA ALA A 531 0.56 -36.27 -17.61
C ALA A 531 -0.25 -37.42 -17.00
N THR A 532 0.29 -38.63 -17.07
CA THR A 532 -0.27 -39.83 -16.43
C THR A 532 0.88 -40.70 -15.91
N GLU A 533 0.63 -41.42 -14.82
CA GLU A 533 1.56 -42.42 -14.26
C GLU A 533 1.31 -43.81 -14.87
N ASP A 534 0.15 -44.01 -15.51
CA ASP A 534 -0.18 -45.25 -16.22
C ASP A 534 0.61 -45.33 -17.54
N LEU A 535 1.66 -46.16 -17.54
CA LEU A 535 2.54 -46.38 -18.68
C LEU A 535 1.81 -46.94 -19.91
N ASP A 536 0.72 -47.68 -19.73
CA ASP A 536 -0.04 -48.25 -20.83
C ASP A 536 -0.90 -47.19 -21.53
N ALA A 537 -1.35 -46.19 -20.77
CA ALA A 537 -2.08 -45.01 -21.27
C ALA A 537 -1.18 -43.95 -21.94
N VAL A 538 0.15 -44.02 -21.80
CA VAL A 538 1.07 -43.04 -22.40
C VAL A 538 1.10 -43.16 -23.93
N ASN A 539 0.58 -42.13 -24.59
CA ASN A 539 0.64 -41.97 -26.04
C ASN A 539 1.60 -40.83 -26.48
N MET A 540 1.94 -39.88 -25.62
CA MET A 540 2.85 -38.77 -25.92
C MET A 540 4.00 -38.70 -24.91
N VAL A 541 5.20 -38.31 -25.36
CA VAL A 541 6.38 -38.12 -24.49
C VAL A 541 7.00 -36.75 -24.71
N LEU A 542 7.48 -36.14 -23.62
CA LEU A 542 8.21 -34.87 -23.65
C LEU A 542 9.66 -35.12 -24.09
N LYS A 543 10.13 -34.33 -25.05
CA LYS A 543 11.52 -34.32 -25.55
C LYS A 543 12.00 -32.88 -25.70
N GLU A 544 13.30 -32.73 -25.90
CA GLU A 544 13.93 -31.45 -26.18
C GLU A 544 14.42 -31.39 -27.62
N HIS A 545 14.31 -30.22 -28.23
CA HIS A 545 14.85 -29.91 -29.55
C HIS A 545 15.71 -28.67 -29.45
N THR A 546 16.93 -28.74 -29.98
CA THR A 546 17.90 -27.65 -29.98
C THR A 546 18.12 -27.14 -31.39
N GLU A 547 17.91 -25.84 -31.60
CA GLU A 547 18.16 -25.14 -32.86
C GLU A 547 18.62 -23.71 -32.55
N ASP A 548 19.66 -23.21 -33.23
CA ASP A 548 20.22 -21.86 -33.04
C ASP A 548 20.53 -21.49 -31.58
N ASN A 549 21.10 -22.43 -30.82
CA ASN A 549 21.39 -22.32 -29.38
C ASN A 549 20.15 -22.19 -28.48
N VAL A 550 18.95 -22.40 -29.01
CA VAL A 550 17.71 -22.44 -28.25
C VAL A 550 17.27 -23.90 -28.11
N THR A 551 17.20 -24.39 -26.87
CA THR A 551 16.65 -25.70 -26.54
C THR A 551 15.23 -25.54 -26.02
N ALA A 552 14.26 -26.05 -26.79
CA ALA A 552 12.84 -25.98 -26.48
C ALA A 552 12.24 -27.38 -26.25
N PRO A 553 11.30 -27.52 -25.30
CA PRO A 553 10.61 -28.77 -25.08
C PRO A 553 9.49 -28.95 -26.10
N PHE A 554 9.22 -30.19 -26.48
CA PHE A 554 8.11 -30.56 -27.35
C PHE A 554 7.53 -31.93 -26.99
N LEU A 555 6.23 -32.13 -27.23
CA LEU A 555 5.57 -33.42 -27.06
C LEU A 555 5.56 -34.17 -28.39
N THR A 556 5.85 -35.47 -28.36
CA THR A 556 5.85 -36.31 -29.56
C THR A 556 5.14 -37.65 -29.36
N SER A 557 4.52 -38.17 -30.42
CA SER A 557 3.83 -39.47 -30.39
C SER A 557 4.79 -40.64 -30.12
N THR A 558 4.44 -41.50 -29.16
CA THR A 558 5.25 -42.65 -28.74
C THR A 558 4.92 -43.93 -29.50
N LYS A 559 3.71 -44.02 -30.05
CA LYS A 559 3.18 -45.16 -30.80
C LYS A 559 2.60 -44.66 -32.13
N ALA A 560 2.42 -45.58 -33.08
CA ALA A 560 1.60 -45.30 -34.26
C ALA A 560 0.14 -45.60 -33.91
N TRP A 561 -0.78 -44.76 -34.36
CA TRP A 561 -2.23 -44.92 -34.24
C TRP A 561 -2.88 -44.26 -35.44
#